data_AF-A0A7C5BAK4-F1
#
_entry.id   AF-A0A7C5BAK4-F1
#
_cell.length_a   1.000
_cell.length_b   1.000
_cell.length_c   1.000
_cell.angle_alpha   90.00
_cell.angle_beta   90.00
_cell.angle_gamma   90.00
#
_symmetry.space_group_name_H-M   'P 1'
#
loop_
_entity.id
_entity.type
_entity.pdbx_description
1 polymer ?
#
loop_
_entity_poly.entity_id
_entity_poly.type
_entity_poly.pdbx_seq_one_letter_code
_entity_poly.pdbx_strand_id
1 'polypeptide(L)'
;MAKGLLSFQEIVERSQKGENLFDIAFEKWKRIRNCLFEKGKEELPAILENARMVGPFCVEFNFQCSLCPITHWCRDTNGFYQNIMRYLYLYGSTGDYYYKQRAIKEIDKFLEELSRFKQDFLKRAN
;
A
#
# COMPACT_ATOMS: atom_id res chain seq x y z
N MET A 1 4.27 -6.62 15.81
CA MET A 1 3.48 -6.38 14.58
C MET A 1 2.04 -6.79 14.83
N ALA A 2 1.08 -5.96 14.42
CA ALA A 2 -0.33 -6.34 14.43
C ALA A 2 -0.52 -7.63 13.61
N LYS A 3 -1.24 -8.62 14.16
CA LYS A 3 -1.58 -9.84 13.41
C LYS A 3 -2.31 -9.45 12.12
N GLY A 4 -1.78 -9.89 10.97
CA GLY A 4 -2.42 -9.69 9.66
C GLY A 4 -1.73 -8.70 8.73
N LEU A 5 -0.80 -7.87 9.19
CA LEU A 5 0.02 -7.00 8.33
C LEU A 5 1.22 -7.77 7.75
N LEU A 6 1.66 -7.39 6.54
CA LEU A 6 2.83 -7.99 5.89
C LEU A 6 4.11 -7.32 6.40
N SER A 7 5.07 -8.07 6.93
CA SER A 7 6.34 -7.52 7.42
C SER A 7 7.29 -7.13 6.29
N PHE A 8 8.31 -6.31 6.61
CA PHE A 8 9.36 -5.97 5.66
C PHE A 8 10.14 -7.21 5.22
N GLN A 9 10.46 -8.10 6.17
CA GLN A 9 11.17 -9.34 5.90
C GLN A 9 10.39 -10.24 4.92
N GLU A 10 9.08 -10.39 5.11
CA GLU A 10 8.23 -11.14 4.17
C GLU A 10 8.26 -10.54 2.76
N ILE A 11 8.23 -9.20 2.64
CA ILE A 11 8.34 -8.54 1.32
C ILE A 11 9.67 -8.88 0.66
N VAL A 12 10.77 -8.72 1.37
CA VAL A 12 12.12 -8.98 0.83
C VAL A 12 12.28 -10.44 0.41
N GLU A 13 11.90 -11.38 1.28
CA GLU A 13 12.02 -12.81 1.00
C GLU A 13 11.17 -13.23 -0.20
N ARG A 14 9.95 -12.69 -0.35
CA ARG A 14 9.07 -13.00 -1.48
C ARG A 14 9.59 -12.39 -2.78
N SER A 15 10.06 -11.15 -2.76
CA SER A 15 10.70 -10.52 -3.91
C SER A 15 11.94 -11.29 -4.37
N GLN A 16 12.80 -11.72 -3.45
CA GLN A 16 14.00 -12.53 -3.76
C GLN A 16 13.67 -13.91 -4.34
N LYS A 17 12.51 -14.48 -4.00
CA LYS A 17 12.00 -15.74 -4.59
C LYS A 17 11.40 -15.56 -5.99
N GLY A 18 11.41 -14.35 -6.54
CA GLY A 18 10.87 -14.05 -7.87
C GLY A 18 9.35 -13.97 -7.90
N GLU A 19 8.69 -13.80 -6.76
CA GLU A 19 7.25 -13.58 -6.73
C GLU A 19 6.90 -12.23 -7.38
N ASN A 20 5.76 -12.19 -8.08
CA ASN A 20 5.33 -11.00 -8.79
C ASN A 20 5.13 -9.81 -7.84
N LEU A 21 5.85 -8.71 -8.10
CA LEU A 21 5.84 -7.52 -7.24
C LEU A 21 4.46 -6.87 -7.11
N PHE A 22 3.60 -6.98 -8.15
CA PHE A 22 2.22 -6.50 -8.07
C PHE A 22 1.40 -7.31 -7.07
N ASP A 23 1.60 -8.63 -7.00
CA ASP A 23 0.89 -9.49 -6.06
C ASP A 23 1.28 -9.20 -4.62
N ILE A 24 2.58 -9.02 -4.36
CA ILE A 24 3.08 -8.61 -3.03
C ILE A 24 2.52 -7.23 -2.65
N ALA A 25 2.52 -6.27 -3.58
CA ALA A 25 2.01 -4.92 -3.34
C ALA A 25 0.49 -4.94 -3.07
N PHE A 26 -0.26 -5.70 -3.88
CA PHE A 26 -1.70 -5.87 -3.73
C PHE A 26 -2.04 -6.47 -2.37
N GLU A 27 -1.34 -7.54 -1.98
CA GLU A 27 -1.57 -8.20 -0.70
C GLU A 27 -1.25 -7.29 0.49
N LYS A 28 -0.13 -6.55 0.45
CA LYS A 28 0.22 -5.58 1.50
C LYS A 28 -0.93 -4.59 1.72
N TRP A 29 -1.40 -3.95 0.66
CA TRP A 29 -2.45 -2.93 0.77
C TRP A 29 -3.81 -3.52 1.13
N LYS A 30 -4.13 -4.73 0.66
CA LYS A 30 -5.33 -5.47 1.09
C LYS A 30 -5.31 -5.81 2.58
N ARG A 31 -4.16 -6.23 3.12
CA ARG A 31 -3.97 -6.48 4.56
C ARG A 31 -4.12 -5.20 5.38
N ILE A 32 -3.51 -4.09 4.95
CA ILE A 32 -3.69 -2.76 5.56
C ILE A 32 -5.18 -2.38 5.59
N ARG A 33 -5.88 -2.54 4.47
CA ARG A 33 -7.31 -2.23 4.33
C ARG A 33 -8.17 -3.05 5.28
N ASN A 34 -7.91 -4.36 5.38
CA ASN A 34 -8.65 -5.25 6.28
C ASN A 34 -8.40 -4.91 7.76
N CYS A 35 -7.14 -4.70 8.15
CA CYS A 35 -6.80 -4.26 9.50
C CYS A 35 -7.48 -2.93 9.83
N LEU A 36 -7.44 -1.96 8.91
CA LEU A 36 -8.09 -0.66 9.11
C LEU A 36 -9.61 -0.80 9.24
N PHE A 37 -10.24 -1.69 8.48
CA PHE A 37 -11.67 -1.95 8.55
C PHE A 37 -12.06 -2.56 9.91
N GLU A 38 -11.37 -3.63 10.32
CA GLU A 38 -11.70 -4.43 11.50
C GLU A 38 -11.28 -3.79 12.83
N LYS A 39 -10.22 -2.97 12.84
CA LYS A 39 -9.60 -2.43 14.05
C LYS A 39 -9.95 -0.97 14.28
N GLY A 40 -9.88 -0.54 15.54
CA GLY A 40 -10.01 0.86 15.93
C GLY A 40 -8.69 1.62 15.83
N LYS A 41 -8.66 2.80 16.46
CA LYS A 41 -7.52 3.73 16.46
C LYS A 41 -6.28 3.16 17.15
N GLU A 42 -6.45 2.18 18.03
CA GLU A 42 -5.39 1.50 18.78
C GLU A 42 -4.36 0.78 17.90
N GLU A 43 -4.78 0.22 16.77
CA GLU A 43 -3.89 -0.44 15.81
C GLU A 43 -3.32 0.52 14.75
N LEU A 44 -3.76 1.78 14.75
CA LEU A 44 -3.36 2.77 13.76
C LEU A 44 -1.85 3.03 13.71
N PRO A 45 -1.09 3.04 14.83
CA PRO A 45 0.37 3.17 14.77
C PRO A 45 1.02 2.07 13.94
N ALA A 46 0.61 0.81 14.11
CA ALA A 46 1.13 -0.33 13.35
C ALA A 46 0.71 -0.26 11.87
N ILE A 47 -0.52 0.17 11.59
CA ILE A 47 -1.02 0.40 10.22
C ILE A 47 -0.22 1.50 9.52
N LEU A 48 0.03 2.64 10.20
CA LEU A 48 0.80 3.76 9.67
C LEU A 48 2.27 3.40 9.45
N GLU A 49 2.87 2.63 10.35
CA GLU A 49 4.22 2.08 10.16
C GLU A 49 4.27 1.18 8.92
N ASN A 50 3.31 0.27 8.77
CA ASN A 50 3.28 -0.64 7.62
C ASN A 50 3.00 0.07 6.28
N ALA A 51 2.12 1.07 6.27
CA ALA A 51 1.84 1.87 5.09
C ALA A 51 3.07 2.67 4.63
N ARG A 52 3.87 3.20 5.58
CA ARG A 52 5.12 3.93 5.29
C ARG A 52 6.29 3.03 4.95
N MET A 53 6.30 1.81 5.47
CA MET A 53 7.30 0.81 5.15
C MET A 53 7.38 0.67 3.63
N VAL A 54 8.60 0.45 3.14
CA VAL A 54 8.88 0.36 1.72
C VAL A 54 8.10 -0.80 1.07
N GLY A 55 7.79 -0.68 -0.21
CA GLY A 55 7.07 -1.71 -0.98
C GLY A 55 8.00 -2.63 -1.76
N PRO A 56 7.47 -3.72 -2.36
CA PRO A 56 8.26 -4.63 -3.19
C PRO A 56 8.96 -3.92 -4.36
N PHE A 57 8.30 -2.95 -4.99
CA PHE A 57 8.92 -2.11 -6.03
C PHE A 57 10.06 -1.24 -5.51
N CYS A 58 10.02 -0.79 -4.26
CA CYS A 58 11.12 -0.01 -3.69
C CYS A 58 12.39 -0.87 -3.53
N VAL A 59 12.20 -2.14 -3.17
CA VAL A 59 13.27 -3.14 -3.04
C VAL A 59 13.85 -3.45 -4.41
N GLU A 60 13.01 -3.79 -5.40
CA GLU A 60 13.43 -4.11 -6.77
C GLU A 60 14.24 -2.98 -7.41
N PHE A 61 13.71 -1.76 -7.35
CA PHE A 61 14.33 -0.61 -8.01
C PHE A 61 15.36 0.11 -7.12
N ASN A 62 15.80 -0.49 -6.01
CA ASN A 62 16.77 0.08 -5.06
C ASN A 62 16.52 1.57 -4.76
N PHE A 63 15.27 1.90 -4.42
CA PHE A 63 14.81 3.27 -4.14
C PHE A 63 14.90 4.29 -5.30
N GLN A 64 15.25 3.86 -6.51
CA GLN A 64 15.26 4.71 -7.70
C GLN A 64 13.84 4.88 -8.24
N CYS A 65 13.06 5.79 -7.64
CA CYS A 65 11.65 6.00 -8.01
C CYS A 65 11.44 6.33 -9.50
N SER A 66 12.40 6.95 -10.18
CA SER A 66 12.32 7.26 -11.61
C SER A 66 12.18 6.02 -12.51
N LEU A 67 12.62 4.85 -12.03
CA LEU A 67 12.50 3.57 -12.74
C LEU A 67 11.27 2.77 -12.31
N CYS A 68 10.59 3.20 -11.24
CA CYS A 68 9.48 2.46 -10.66
C CYS A 68 8.19 2.68 -11.47
N PRO A 69 7.55 1.61 -12.00
CA PRO A 69 6.36 1.74 -12.84
C PRO A 69 5.15 2.33 -12.09
N ILE A 70 5.14 2.24 -10.76
CA ILE A 70 4.06 2.75 -9.92
C ILE A 70 4.39 4.10 -9.25
N THR A 71 5.46 4.79 -9.68
CA THR A 71 5.93 6.02 -9.02
C THR A 71 4.88 7.14 -8.97
N HIS A 72 4.01 7.23 -9.98
CA HIS A 72 3.00 8.28 -10.07
C HIS A 72 1.98 8.19 -8.92
N TRP A 73 1.62 6.99 -8.46
CA TRP A 73 0.74 6.81 -7.30
C TRP A 73 1.40 7.19 -5.96
N CYS A 74 2.73 7.21 -5.90
CA CYS A 74 3.50 7.53 -4.70
C CYS A 74 3.90 9.01 -4.61
N ARG A 75 4.37 9.59 -5.72
CA ARG A 75 4.97 10.94 -5.75
C ARG A 75 4.00 12.06 -6.11
N ASP A 76 2.89 11.76 -6.78
CA ASP A 76 1.87 12.78 -7.03
C ASP A 76 1.24 13.21 -5.69
N THR A 77 1.19 14.52 -5.44
CA THR A 77 0.52 15.14 -4.29
C THR A 77 -0.96 14.76 -4.15
N ASN A 78 -1.60 14.39 -5.25
CA ASN A 78 -2.97 13.90 -5.33
C ASN A 78 -3.04 12.39 -5.65
N GLY A 79 -1.89 11.71 -5.67
CA GLY A 79 -1.79 10.28 -5.88
C GLY A 79 -2.34 9.47 -4.70
N PHE A 80 -2.61 8.18 -4.96
CA PHE A 80 -3.22 7.29 -3.98
C PHE A 80 -2.47 7.26 -2.65
N TYR A 81 -1.14 7.13 -2.66
CA TYR A 81 -0.36 7.07 -1.44
C TYR A 81 -0.57 8.32 -0.57
N GLN A 82 -0.46 9.52 -1.17
CA GLN A 82 -0.59 10.77 -0.44
C GLN A 82 -2.00 10.95 0.13
N ASN A 83 -3.04 10.58 -0.64
CA ASN A 83 -4.42 10.64 -0.15
C ASN A 83 -4.68 9.63 0.98
N ILE A 84 -4.21 8.39 0.85
CA ILE A 84 -4.34 7.37 1.89
C ILE A 84 -3.66 7.85 3.18
N MET A 85 -2.41 8.30 3.09
CA MET A 85 -1.65 8.78 4.26
C MET A 85 -2.34 9.99 4.90
N ARG A 86 -2.82 10.96 4.11
CA ARG A 86 -3.57 12.12 4.60
C ARG A 86 -4.76 11.70 5.45
N TYR A 87 -5.58 10.77 4.96
CA TYR A 87 -6.76 10.30 5.69
C TYR A 87 -6.40 9.44 6.92
N LEU A 88 -5.35 8.62 6.85
CA LEU A 88 -4.87 7.88 8.02
C LEU A 88 -4.39 8.82 9.13
N TYR A 89 -3.65 9.87 8.79
CA TYR A 89 -3.20 10.86 9.77
C TYR A 89 -4.36 11.67 10.36
N LEU A 90 -5.32 12.09 9.54
CA LEU A 90 -6.53 12.78 10.00
C LEU A 90 -7.37 11.88 10.93
N TYR A 91 -7.49 10.60 10.62
CA TYR A 91 -8.15 9.63 11.51
C TYR A 91 -7.36 9.49 12.83
N GLY A 92 -6.03 9.41 12.76
CA GLY A 92 -5.18 9.30 13.94
C GLY A 92 -5.22 10.52 14.85
N SER A 93 -5.32 11.72 14.31
CA SER A 93 -5.43 12.93 15.12
C SER A 93 -6.82 13.09 15.74
N THR A 94 -7.87 12.92 14.94
CA THR A 94 -9.25 13.24 15.34
C THR A 94 -10.01 12.08 15.99
N GLY A 95 -9.69 10.85 15.62
CA GLY A 95 -10.52 9.67 15.91
C GLY A 95 -11.81 9.60 15.08
N ASP A 96 -12.01 10.49 14.10
CA ASP A 96 -13.22 10.56 13.30
C ASP A 96 -13.29 9.43 12.25
N TYR A 97 -14.32 8.60 12.37
CA TYR A 97 -14.59 7.47 11.49
C TYR A 97 -14.81 7.86 10.02
N TYR A 98 -15.19 9.11 9.74
CA TYR A 98 -15.25 9.62 8.37
C TYR A 98 -13.90 9.49 7.66
N TYR A 99 -12.80 9.86 8.32
CA TYR A 99 -11.47 9.76 7.73
C TYR A 99 -11.01 8.30 7.60
N LYS A 100 -11.39 7.42 8.53
CA LYS A 100 -11.17 5.97 8.39
C LYS A 100 -11.84 5.44 7.11
N GLN A 101 -13.11 5.78 6.88
CA GLN A 101 -13.83 5.36 5.67
C GLN A 101 -13.21 5.93 4.39
N ARG A 102 -12.73 7.19 4.42
CA ARG A 102 -12.03 7.79 3.29
C ARG A 102 -10.72 7.09 2.97
N ALA A 103 -9.92 6.75 3.99
CA ALA A 103 -8.68 5.98 3.80
C ALA A 103 -8.97 4.60 3.17
N ILE A 104 -9.98 3.87 3.67
CA ILE A 104 -10.39 2.57 3.11
C ILE A 104 -10.77 2.72 1.63
N LYS A 105 -11.60 3.72 1.29
CA LYS A 105 -12.03 3.96 -0.09
C LYS A 105 -10.86 4.27 -1.03
N GLU A 106 -9.87 5.03 -0.58
CA GLU A 106 -8.68 5.31 -1.38
C GLU A 106 -7.79 4.07 -1.55
N ILE A 107 -7.71 3.19 -0.54
CA ILE A 107 -7.03 1.90 -0.69
C ILE A 107 -7.77 1.00 -1.68
N ASP A 108 -9.10 0.92 -1.61
CA ASP A 108 -9.90 0.11 -2.54
C ASP A 108 -9.68 0.57 -4.00
N LYS A 109 -9.71 1.89 -4.26
CA LYS A 109 -9.38 2.44 -5.59
C LYS A 109 -7.94 2.11 -6.03
N PHE A 110 -6.98 2.24 -5.12
CA PHE A 110 -5.59 1.91 -5.41
C PHE A 110 -5.44 0.43 -5.82
N LEU A 111 -6.11 -0.48 -5.12
CA LEU A 111 -6.09 -1.91 -5.43
C LEU A 111 -6.71 -2.23 -6.80
N GLU A 112 -7.80 -1.54 -7.15
CA GLU A 112 -8.42 -1.65 -8.48
C GLU A 112 -7.46 -1.20 -9.58
N GLU A 113 -6.86 -0.01 -9.42
CA GLU A 113 -5.92 0.55 -10.41
C GLU A 113 -4.63 -0.27 -10.51
N LEU A 114 -4.10 -0.75 -9.39
CA LEU A 114 -2.95 -1.66 -9.35
C LEU A 114 -3.24 -2.95 -10.12
N SER A 115 -4.45 -3.50 -10.00
CA SER A 115 -4.85 -4.72 -10.71
C SER A 115 -5.00 -4.48 -12.21
N ARG A 116 -5.62 -3.37 -12.62
CA ARG A 116 -5.72 -2.97 -14.04
C ARG A 116 -4.34 -2.79 -14.64
N PHE A 117 -3.49 -2.05 -13.96
CA PHE A 117 -2.12 -1.81 -14.42
C PHE A 117 -1.30 -3.10 -14.50
N LYS A 118 -1.44 -4.03 -13.56
CA LYS A 118 -0.82 -5.37 -13.65
C LYS A 118 -1.22 -6.07 -14.94
N GLN A 119 -2.52 -6.08 -15.28
CA GLN A 119 -3.02 -6.73 -16.49
C GLN A 119 -2.45 -6.08 -17.75
N ASP A 120 -2.45 -4.75 -17.82
CA ASP A 120 -1.92 -4.01 -18.97
C ASP A 120 -0.40 -4.17 -19.11
N PHE A 121 0.33 -4.19 -17.99
CA PHE A 121 1.76 -4.44 -17.96
C PHE A 121 2.11 -5.82 -18.50
N LEU A 122 1.41 -6.87 -18.03
CA LEU A 122 1.62 -8.24 -18.50
C LEU A 122 1.25 -8.43 -19.98
N LYS A 123 0.23 -7.72 -20.49
CA LYS A 123 -0.13 -7.75 -21.92
C LYS A 123 0.94 -7.12 -22.82
N ARG A 124 1.67 -6.12 -22.35
CA ARG A 124 2.75 -5.45 -23.11
C ARG A 124 4.08 -6.22 -23.07
N ALA A 125 4.22 -7.13 -22.12
CA ALA A 125 5.42 -7.95 -21.95
C ALA A 125 5.38 -9.27 -22.75
N ASN A 126 4.21 -9.61 -23.31
CA ASN A 126 4.00 -10.72 -24.26
C ASN A 126 3.95 -10.20 -25.69
#